data_AF-A0A0F9CFX0-F1
#
_entry.id   AF-A0A0F9CFX0-F1
#
_cell.length_a   1.000
_cell.length_b   1.000
_cell.length_c   1.000
_cell.angle_alpha   90.00
_cell.angle_beta   90.00
_cell.angle_gamma   90.00
#
_symmetry.space_group_name_H-M   'P 1'
#
loop_
_entity.id
_entity.type
_entity.pdbx_description
1 polymer ?
#
loop_
_entity_poly.entity_id
_entity_poly.type
_entity_poly.pdbx_seq_one_letter_code
_entity_poly.pdbx_strand_id
1 'polypeptide(L)'
;MSYTESVEEKEFRISGRTLSTLEIAGAAIFGALSIVISVFVTPLIPRIPGWGIAIIDPISIIWITCLLIFGVRSGILCTAIGTVGLMPFDPTGWVGPLMKFSATLSLIIVPIVFLKLYKREDQGKRSLKLKTPKNYIVYGALGTVLRIGVMIIFNIVLFLTLWSDWLTGTNLEFLGLPKVSGWTALIIGAILINGWQSVLDLLVPYLLVFTTKLDEKFEIW
;
A
#
# COMPACT_ATOMS: atom_id res chain seq x y z
N MET A 1 9.40 -26.15 44.21
CA MET A 1 9.10 -24.77 43.74
C MET A 1 10.02 -24.54 42.54
N SER A 2 9.61 -25.02 41.36
CA SER A 2 10.48 -25.19 40.17
C SER A 2 9.62 -25.26 38.90
N TYR A 3 8.64 -24.36 38.78
CA TYR A 3 7.70 -24.34 37.65
C TYR A 3 7.44 -22.94 37.10
N THR A 4 7.97 -21.89 37.73
CA THR A 4 7.79 -20.49 37.32
C THR A 4 8.93 -19.96 36.44
N GLU A 5 10.12 -20.56 36.47
CA GLU A 5 11.26 -20.13 35.63
C GLU A 5 11.17 -20.58 34.15
N SER A 6 10.28 -21.51 33.80
CA SER A 6 10.23 -22.10 32.44
C SER A 6 9.35 -21.35 31.42
N VAL A 7 8.61 -20.32 31.86
CA VAL A 7 7.78 -19.46 31.00
C VAL A 7 8.47 -18.14 30.69
N GLU A 8 9.22 -17.58 31.65
CA GLU A 8 9.95 -16.31 31.45
C GLU A 8 11.09 -16.41 30.42
N GLU A 9 11.70 -17.58 30.24
CA GLU A 9 12.75 -17.80 29.23
C GLU A 9 12.23 -18.09 27.82
N LYS A 10 10.95 -18.43 27.65
CA LYS A 10 10.38 -18.84 26.34
C LYS A 10 10.09 -17.67 25.39
N GLU A 11 9.94 -16.45 25.90
CA GLU A 11 9.45 -15.29 25.13
C GLU A 11 10.52 -14.19 24.90
N PHE A 12 11.64 -14.23 25.62
CA PHE A 12 12.47 -13.03 25.77
C PHE A 12 13.48 -12.74 24.64
N ARG A 13 13.63 -13.59 23.61
CA ARG A 13 14.45 -13.23 22.44
C ARG A 13 14.03 -14.07 21.24
N ILE A 14 13.00 -13.63 20.51
CA ILE A 14 12.96 -13.92 19.07
C ILE A 14 14.30 -13.44 18.53
N SER A 15 15.18 -14.39 18.19
CA SER A 15 16.50 -14.04 17.65
C SER A 15 16.29 -13.16 16.42
N GLY A 16 17.18 -12.19 16.16
CA GLY A 16 17.03 -11.33 14.97
C GLY A 16 16.90 -12.12 13.66
N ARG A 17 17.40 -13.36 13.63
CA ARG A 17 17.19 -14.32 12.53
C ARG A 17 15.74 -14.79 12.45
N THR A 18 15.16 -15.26 13.55
CA THR A 18 13.75 -15.68 13.61
C THR A 18 12.81 -14.55 13.20
N LEU A 19 13.10 -13.32 13.63
CA LEU A 19 12.32 -12.15 13.25
C LEU A 19 12.40 -11.89 11.74
N SER A 20 13.62 -11.92 11.17
CA SER A 20 13.82 -11.74 9.73
C SER A 20 13.12 -12.83 8.92
N THR A 21 13.11 -14.07 9.41
CA THR A 21 12.38 -15.16 8.77
C THR A 21 10.88 -14.90 8.75
N LEU A 22 10.30 -14.41 9.85
CA LEU A 22 8.89 -14.04 9.92
C LEU A 22 8.55 -12.87 8.99
N GLU A 23 9.40 -11.85 8.92
CA GLU A 23 9.24 -10.72 7.98
C GLU A 23 9.22 -11.20 6.52
N ILE A 24 10.14 -12.09 6.15
CA ILE A 24 10.25 -12.62 4.78
C ILE A 24 9.06 -13.55 4.47
N ALA A 25 8.71 -14.44 5.39
CA ALA A 25 7.57 -15.34 5.23
C ALA A 25 6.26 -14.57 5.11
N GLY A 26 6.04 -13.56 5.95
CA GLY A 26 4.89 -12.66 5.88
C GLY A 26 4.81 -11.94 4.54
N ALA A 27 5.95 -11.41 4.05
CA ALA A 27 6.01 -10.75 2.75
C ALA A 27 5.68 -11.68 1.59
N ALA A 28 6.20 -12.91 1.62
CA ALA A 28 5.94 -13.91 0.59
C ALA A 28 4.47 -14.34 0.57
N ILE A 29 3.88 -14.61 1.75
CA ILE A 29 2.47 -15.01 1.88
C ILE A 29 1.54 -13.89 1.40
N PHE A 30 1.73 -12.66 1.90
CA PHE A 30 0.89 -11.52 1.51
C PHE A 30 1.14 -11.10 0.05
N GLY A 31 2.37 -11.21 -0.43
CA GLY A 31 2.71 -11.00 -1.85
C GLY A 31 1.97 -11.99 -2.74
N ALA A 32 2.04 -13.28 -2.44
CA ALA A 32 1.30 -14.34 -3.15
C ALA A 32 -0.21 -14.13 -3.08
N LEU A 33 -0.75 -13.79 -1.90
CA LEU A 33 -2.17 -13.47 -1.73
C LEU A 33 -2.59 -12.30 -2.63
N SER A 34 -1.77 -11.24 -2.72
CA SER A 34 -2.07 -10.09 -3.58
C SER A 34 -2.12 -10.47 -5.07
N ILE A 35 -1.30 -11.43 -5.51
CA ILE A 35 -1.31 -11.95 -6.88
C ILE A 35 -2.59 -12.75 -7.13
N VAL A 36 -2.92 -13.69 -6.24
CA VAL A 36 -4.15 -14.50 -6.34
C VAL A 36 -5.39 -13.60 -6.41
N ILE A 37 -5.49 -12.64 -5.49
CA ILE A 37 -6.59 -11.68 -5.48
C ILE A 37 -6.63 -10.85 -6.76
N SER A 38 -5.48 -10.44 -7.28
CA SER A 38 -5.46 -9.71 -8.56
C SER A 38 -5.95 -10.51 -9.73
N VAL A 39 -5.61 -11.81 -9.79
CA VAL A 39 -5.97 -12.66 -10.92
C VAL A 39 -7.45 -12.99 -10.89
N PHE A 40 -8.01 -13.28 -9.70
CA PHE A 40 -9.37 -13.80 -9.59
C PHE A 40 -10.42 -12.77 -9.18
N VAL A 41 -10.04 -11.70 -8.48
CA VAL A 41 -10.99 -10.73 -7.91
C VAL A 41 -10.96 -9.41 -8.68
N THR A 42 -9.79 -8.85 -8.99
CA THR A 42 -9.70 -7.56 -9.68
C THR A 42 -10.45 -7.48 -11.02
N PRO A 43 -10.52 -8.55 -11.86
CA PRO A 43 -11.33 -8.52 -13.08
C PRO A 43 -12.83 -8.36 -12.83
N LEU A 44 -13.31 -8.72 -11.64
CA LEU A 44 -14.72 -8.61 -11.23
C LEU A 44 -15.07 -7.22 -10.68
N ILE A 45 -14.05 -6.39 -10.40
CA ILE A 45 -14.26 -5.07 -9.82
C ILE A 45 -14.51 -4.05 -10.94
N PRO A 46 -15.57 -3.22 -10.84
CA PRO A 46 -15.81 -2.16 -11.80
C PRO A 46 -14.63 -1.19 -11.91
N ARG A 47 -14.35 -0.75 -13.14
CA ARG A 47 -13.29 0.22 -13.45
C ARG A 47 -13.88 1.61 -13.70
N ILE A 48 -13.09 2.63 -13.43
CA ILE A 48 -13.43 4.01 -13.71
C ILE A 48 -13.43 4.21 -15.24
N PRO A 49 -14.56 4.61 -15.85
CA PRO A 49 -14.67 4.80 -17.30
C PRO A 49 -13.61 5.77 -17.82
N GLY A 50 -12.88 5.39 -18.89
CA GLY A 50 -11.84 6.23 -19.50
C GLY A 50 -10.48 6.25 -18.76
N TRP A 51 -10.36 5.56 -17.63
CA TRP A 51 -9.11 5.49 -16.84
C TRP A 51 -8.51 4.10 -16.78
N GLY A 52 -9.32 3.06 -16.95
CA GLY A 52 -8.86 1.67 -16.81
C GLY A 52 -8.42 1.31 -15.39
N ILE A 53 -8.67 2.15 -14.40
CA ILE A 53 -8.30 1.94 -12.99
C ILE A 53 -9.49 1.29 -12.25
N ALA A 54 -9.25 0.27 -11.44
CA ALA A 54 -10.28 -0.33 -10.60
C ALA A 54 -10.73 0.66 -9.50
N ILE A 55 -12.05 0.76 -9.26
CA ILE A 55 -12.62 1.69 -8.26
C ILE A 55 -12.13 1.34 -6.85
N ILE A 56 -12.04 0.05 -6.56
CA ILE A 56 -11.48 -0.49 -5.32
C ILE A 56 -10.38 -1.45 -5.72
N ASP A 57 -9.21 -1.28 -5.13
CA ASP A 57 -8.07 -2.10 -5.45
C ASP A 57 -7.56 -2.83 -4.19
N PRO A 58 -7.86 -4.14 -4.04
CA PRO A 58 -7.54 -4.87 -2.83
C PRO A 58 -6.04 -5.15 -2.66
N ILE A 59 -5.23 -4.97 -3.69
CA ILE A 59 -3.82 -5.38 -3.70
C ILE A 59 -2.97 -4.46 -2.82
N SER A 60 -3.14 -3.14 -2.93
CA SER A 60 -2.46 -2.15 -2.08
C SER A 60 -2.88 -2.27 -0.61
N ILE A 61 -4.14 -2.62 -0.35
CA ILE A 61 -4.66 -2.94 0.98
C ILE A 61 -3.87 -4.12 1.58
N ILE A 62 -3.64 -5.20 0.82
CA ILE A 62 -2.85 -6.35 1.27
C ILE A 62 -1.40 -5.94 1.57
N TRP A 63 -0.79 -5.12 0.71
CA TRP A 63 0.60 -4.68 0.88
C TRP A 63 0.79 -3.80 2.12
N ILE A 64 -0.13 -2.85 2.37
CA ILE A 64 -0.08 -1.98 3.55
C ILE A 64 -0.43 -2.79 4.81
N THR A 65 -1.33 -3.77 4.73
CA THR A 65 -1.58 -4.69 5.85
C THR A 65 -0.32 -5.47 6.22
N CYS A 66 0.42 -5.96 5.22
CA CYS A 66 1.71 -6.64 5.43
C CYS A 66 2.71 -5.71 6.14
N LEU A 67 2.81 -4.45 5.72
CA LEU A 67 3.62 -3.43 6.39
C LEU A 67 3.21 -3.25 7.87
N LEU A 68 1.91 -3.15 8.16
CA LEU A 68 1.44 -2.89 9.52
C LEU A 68 1.67 -4.07 10.45
N ILE A 69 1.53 -5.31 9.97
CA ILE A 69 1.72 -6.52 10.78
C ILE A 69 3.20 -6.87 10.95
N PHE A 70 3.96 -6.92 9.85
CA PHE A 70 5.32 -7.47 9.81
C PHE A 70 6.41 -6.42 9.68
N GLY A 71 6.04 -5.15 9.47
CA GLY A 71 6.98 -4.03 9.47
C GLY A 71 7.56 -3.68 8.11
N VAL A 72 8.44 -2.68 8.16
CA VAL A 72 8.95 -1.95 6.98
C VAL A 72 9.57 -2.87 5.94
N ARG A 73 10.42 -3.82 6.37
CA ARG A 73 11.11 -4.74 5.48
C ARG A 73 10.12 -5.64 4.77
N SER A 74 9.17 -6.19 5.52
CA SER A 74 8.15 -7.08 5.00
C SER A 74 7.21 -6.34 4.04
N GLY A 75 6.76 -5.12 4.38
CA GLY A 75 5.92 -4.30 3.51
C GLY A 75 6.58 -3.99 2.16
N ILE A 76 7.84 -3.55 2.16
CA ILE A 76 8.58 -3.29 0.91
C ILE A 76 8.75 -4.58 0.10
N LEU A 77 9.17 -5.67 0.74
CA LEU A 77 9.35 -6.95 0.05
C LEU A 77 8.01 -7.48 -0.52
N CYS A 78 6.92 -7.34 0.22
CA CYS A 78 5.57 -7.69 -0.20
C CYS A 78 5.15 -6.90 -1.44
N THR A 79 5.34 -5.57 -1.44
CA THR A 79 5.06 -4.75 -2.63
C THR A 79 5.89 -5.16 -3.83
N ALA A 80 7.17 -5.51 -3.65
CA ALA A 80 8.04 -5.94 -4.74
C ALA A 80 7.60 -7.30 -5.31
N ILE A 81 7.36 -8.29 -4.44
CA ILE A 81 6.87 -9.62 -4.84
C ILE A 81 5.55 -9.49 -5.58
N GLY A 82 4.59 -8.74 -5.00
CA GLY A 82 3.31 -8.47 -5.63
C GLY A 82 3.49 -7.82 -7.00
N THR A 83 4.26 -6.74 -7.09
CA THR A 83 4.48 -6.02 -8.36
C THR A 83 5.01 -6.93 -9.46
N VAL A 84 6.09 -7.68 -9.18
CA VAL A 84 6.69 -8.59 -10.17
C VAL A 84 5.73 -9.72 -10.53
N GLY A 85 5.06 -10.31 -9.54
CA GLY A 85 4.12 -11.39 -9.76
C GLY A 85 2.84 -10.99 -10.49
N LEU A 86 2.48 -9.70 -10.50
CA LEU A 86 1.32 -9.17 -11.21
C LEU A 86 1.59 -8.88 -12.69
N MET A 87 2.84 -8.61 -13.08
CA MET A 87 3.19 -8.25 -14.47
C MET A 87 2.66 -9.21 -15.54
N PRO A 88 2.66 -10.55 -15.34
CA PRO A 88 2.15 -11.48 -16.34
C PRO A 88 0.62 -11.48 -16.49
N PHE A 89 -0.11 -10.93 -15.53
CA PHE A 89 -1.57 -11.05 -15.45
C PHE A 89 -2.30 -9.71 -15.58
N ASP A 90 -1.59 -8.59 -15.48
CA ASP A 90 -2.22 -7.27 -15.60
C ASP A 90 -2.55 -6.92 -17.06
N PRO A 91 -3.76 -6.41 -17.36
CA PRO A 91 -4.15 -6.04 -18.73
C PRO A 91 -3.26 -4.96 -19.37
N THR A 92 -2.60 -4.12 -18.56
CA THR A 92 -1.67 -3.08 -19.01
C THR A 92 -0.21 -3.55 -19.02
N GLY A 93 0.01 -4.85 -18.87
CA GLY A 93 1.32 -5.48 -18.81
C GLY A 93 2.11 -5.03 -17.59
N TRP A 94 3.37 -4.62 -17.78
CA TRP A 94 4.24 -4.17 -16.70
C TRP A 94 3.91 -2.77 -16.18
N VAL A 95 3.17 -1.96 -16.95
CA VAL A 95 2.93 -0.55 -16.63
C VAL A 95 2.01 -0.40 -15.41
N GLY A 96 0.87 -1.07 -15.38
CA GLY A 96 -0.09 -1.02 -14.27
C GLY A 96 0.52 -1.43 -12.93
N PRO A 97 1.20 -2.59 -12.83
CA PRO A 97 1.89 -2.99 -11.62
C PRO A 97 2.95 -1.97 -11.16
N LEU A 98 3.73 -1.38 -12.06
CA LEU A 98 4.71 -0.34 -11.69
C LEU A 98 4.06 0.97 -11.22
N MET A 99 2.98 1.39 -11.87
CA MET A 99 2.20 2.56 -11.45
C MET A 99 1.67 2.36 -10.03
N LYS A 100 1.12 1.17 -9.76
CA LYS A 100 0.61 0.80 -8.45
C LYS A 100 1.69 0.65 -7.39
N PHE A 101 2.82 0.05 -7.75
CA PHE A 101 3.99 -0.04 -6.88
C PHE A 101 4.39 1.35 -6.41
N SER A 102 4.52 2.30 -7.35
CA SER A 102 4.93 3.67 -7.08
C SER A 102 3.91 4.42 -6.24
N ALA A 103 2.62 4.21 -6.52
CA ALA A 103 1.52 4.77 -5.76
C ALA A 103 1.53 4.28 -4.29
N THR A 104 1.67 2.97 -4.08
CA THR A 104 1.68 2.36 -2.74
C THR A 104 2.96 2.71 -2.00
N LEU A 105 4.12 2.66 -2.68
CA LEU A 105 5.40 2.99 -2.08
C LEU A 105 5.43 4.43 -1.57
N SER A 106 4.75 5.36 -2.24
CA SER A 106 4.58 6.74 -1.76
C SER A 106 3.87 6.80 -0.40
N LEU A 107 2.84 5.96 -0.19
CA LEU A 107 2.15 5.84 1.10
C LEU A 107 3.03 5.17 2.17
N ILE A 108 3.93 4.29 1.77
CA ILE A 108 4.81 3.52 2.68
C ILE A 108 6.07 4.33 3.08
N ILE A 109 6.66 5.10 2.16
CA ILE A 109 7.91 5.84 2.39
C ILE A 109 7.73 6.89 3.49
N VAL A 110 6.60 7.62 3.49
CA VAL A 110 6.35 8.68 4.48
C VAL A 110 6.41 8.14 5.92
N PRO A 111 5.61 7.14 6.33
CA PRO A 111 5.69 6.59 7.68
C PRO A 111 7.08 6.00 7.97
N ILE A 112 7.79 5.41 6.99
CA ILE A 112 9.17 4.94 7.20
C ILE A 112 10.12 6.09 7.58
N VAL A 113 10.06 7.20 6.85
CA VAL A 113 10.92 8.37 7.10
C VAL A 113 10.62 8.93 8.49
N PHE A 114 9.34 9.11 8.84
CA PHE A 114 8.95 9.58 10.18
C PHE A 114 9.39 8.62 11.28
N LEU A 115 9.19 7.32 11.13
CA LEU A 115 9.65 6.32 12.11
C LEU A 115 11.17 6.32 12.28
N LYS A 116 11.94 6.64 11.23
CA LYS A 116 13.40 6.81 11.32
C LYS A 116 13.80 8.11 12.02
N LEU A 117 13.07 9.21 11.81
CA LEU A 117 13.35 10.50 12.45
C LEU A 117 13.05 10.45 13.96
N TYR A 118 12.04 9.70 14.37
CA TYR A 118 11.68 9.49 15.79
C TYR A 118 12.61 8.54 16.56
N LYS A 119 13.66 7.98 15.93
CA LYS A 119 14.60 7.05 16.58
C LYS A 119 15.39 7.63 17.77
N ARG A 120 15.25 8.92 18.07
CA ARG A 120 16.10 9.58 19.06
C ARG A 120 15.59 9.57 20.51
N GLU A 121 14.34 9.19 20.78
CA GLU A 121 13.75 9.39 22.12
C GLU A 121 13.13 8.16 22.82
N ASP A 122 12.62 7.13 22.13
CA ASP A 122 11.90 6.03 22.82
C ASP A 122 12.35 4.63 22.39
N GLN A 123 12.59 3.75 23.37
CA GLN A 123 12.83 2.30 23.18
C GLN A 123 11.55 1.48 22.91
N GLY A 124 10.40 2.12 22.63
CA GLY A 124 9.12 1.43 22.40
C GLY A 124 8.98 0.75 21.02
N LYS A 125 8.05 -0.22 20.91
CA LYS A 125 7.71 -0.91 19.65
C LYS A 125 7.27 0.10 18.58
N ARG A 126 7.70 -0.06 17.33
CA ARG A 126 7.47 0.95 16.27
C ARG A 126 6.02 0.94 15.79
N SER A 127 5.36 -0.21 15.81
CA SER A 127 3.93 -0.37 15.50
C SER A 127 3.03 0.52 16.38
N LEU A 128 3.37 0.68 17.67
CA LEU A 128 2.59 1.50 18.63
C LEU A 128 2.44 2.96 18.18
N LYS A 129 3.44 3.51 17.48
CA LYS A 129 3.37 4.90 16.99
C LYS A 129 2.37 5.06 15.85
N LEU A 130 2.20 4.03 15.01
CA LEU A 130 1.21 4.00 13.94
C LEU A 130 -0.19 3.59 14.42
N LYS A 131 -0.28 2.90 15.56
CA LYS A 131 -1.56 2.57 16.21
C LYS A 131 -2.33 3.80 16.69
N THR A 132 -1.63 4.91 16.93
CA THR A 132 -2.28 6.17 17.32
C THR A 132 -2.99 6.77 16.10
N PRO A 133 -4.34 6.93 16.11
CA PRO A 133 -5.08 7.39 14.94
C PRO A 133 -4.56 8.72 14.40
N LYS A 134 -4.23 9.66 15.29
CA LYS A 134 -3.71 10.99 14.92
C LYS A 134 -2.43 10.90 14.10
N ASN A 135 -1.47 10.07 14.52
CA ASN A 135 -0.21 9.89 13.80
C ASN A 135 -0.45 9.22 12.45
N TYR A 136 -1.29 8.18 12.43
CA TYR A 136 -1.63 7.48 11.20
C TYR A 136 -2.30 8.40 10.18
N ILE A 137 -3.23 9.24 10.61
CA ILE A 137 -3.89 10.24 9.75
C ILE A 137 -2.87 11.25 9.22
N VAL A 138 -1.99 11.79 10.06
CA VAL A 138 -1.00 12.78 9.63
C VAL A 138 -0.02 12.18 8.61
N TYR A 139 0.55 11.02 8.90
CA TYR A 139 1.48 10.35 7.98
C TYR A 139 0.78 9.86 6.71
N GLY A 140 -0.45 9.38 6.84
CA GLY A 140 -1.30 8.99 5.72
C GLY A 140 -1.65 10.15 4.80
N ALA A 141 -1.98 11.32 5.35
CA ALA A 141 -2.26 12.53 4.58
C ALA A 141 -1.00 13.01 3.83
N LEU A 142 0.16 13.05 4.49
CA LEU A 142 1.43 13.38 3.84
C LEU A 142 1.80 12.36 2.75
N GLY A 143 1.59 11.06 3.01
CA GLY A 143 1.76 10.00 2.02
C GLY A 143 0.83 10.17 0.82
N THR A 144 -0.42 10.57 1.06
CA THR A 144 -1.42 10.81 0.01
C THR A 144 -1.00 11.97 -0.90
N VAL A 145 -0.51 13.07 -0.31
CA VAL A 145 0.03 14.21 -1.10
C VAL A 145 1.22 13.75 -1.95
N LEU A 146 2.14 12.98 -1.38
CA LEU A 146 3.27 12.42 -2.13
C LEU A 146 2.81 11.50 -3.26
N ARG A 147 1.86 10.59 -3.00
CA ARG A 147 1.26 9.70 -3.99
C ARG A 147 0.65 10.51 -5.14
N ILE A 148 -0.16 11.51 -4.85
CA ILE A 148 -0.79 12.35 -5.88
C ILE A 148 0.29 13.00 -6.76
N GLY A 149 1.32 13.60 -6.16
CA GLY A 149 2.42 14.21 -6.90
C GLY A 149 3.15 13.22 -7.81
N VAL A 150 3.57 12.07 -7.26
CA VAL A 150 4.24 11.00 -8.03
C VAL A 150 3.34 10.51 -9.17
N MET A 151 2.06 10.29 -8.90
CA MET A 151 1.13 9.76 -9.89
C MET A 151 0.79 10.76 -10.98
N ILE A 152 0.71 12.06 -10.69
CA ILE A 152 0.56 13.07 -11.75
C ILE A 152 1.78 13.03 -12.68
N ILE A 153 3.00 13.04 -12.12
CA ILE A 153 4.24 13.00 -12.92
C ILE A 153 4.26 11.75 -13.80
N PHE A 154 3.98 10.58 -13.21
CA PHE A 154 4.02 9.32 -13.93
C PHE A 154 2.93 9.23 -15.00
N ASN A 155 1.70 9.66 -14.71
CA ASN A 155 0.65 9.73 -15.72
C ASN A 155 1.05 10.68 -16.86
N ILE A 156 1.59 11.87 -16.58
CA ILE A 156 2.05 12.79 -17.63
C ILE A 156 3.08 12.12 -18.53
N VAL A 157 4.13 11.51 -17.96
CA VAL A 157 5.17 10.82 -18.74
C VAL A 157 4.56 9.72 -19.59
N LEU A 158 3.67 8.93 -19.02
CA LEU A 158 3.07 7.77 -19.67
C LEU A 158 2.11 8.16 -20.81
N PHE A 159 1.31 9.22 -20.65
CA PHE A 159 0.46 9.74 -21.72
C PHE A 159 1.25 10.52 -22.78
N LEU A 160 2.43 11.06 -22.46
CA LEU A 160 3.33 11.64 -23.47
C LEU A 160 4.08 10.58 -24.30
N THR A 161 4.25 9.37 -23.77
CA THR A 161 5.18 8.38 -24.36
C THR A 161 4.49 7.12 -24.87
N LEU A 162 3.67 6.47 -24.05
CA LEU A 162 3.14 5.13 -24.33
C LEU A 162 1.66 5.17 -24.71
N TRP A 163 0.87 6.08 -24.15
CA TRP A 163 -0.61 6.10 -24.29
C TRP A 163 -1.16 7.45 -24.80
N SER A 164 -0.45 8.13 -25.70
CA SER A 164 -0.88 9.44 -26.24
C SER A 164 -2.27 9.42 -26.85
N ASP A 165 -2.62 8.37 -27.59
CA ASP A 165 -3.92 8.23 -28.23
C ASP A 165 -5.06 8.08 -27.21
N TRP A 166 -4.76 7.48 -26.06
CA TRP A 166 -5.71 7.21 -24.99
C TRP A 166 -6.10 8.49 -24.21
N LEU A 167 -5.27 9.54 -24.26
CA LEU A 167 -5.53 10.80 -23.57
C LEU A 167 -6.87 11.43 -23.96
N THR A 168 -7.26 11.27 -25.23
CA THR A 168 -8.51 11.82 -25.76
C THR A 168 -9.75 11.13 -25.16
N GLY A 169 -9.62 9.85 -24.80
CA GLY A 169 -10.66 9.07 -24.13
C GLY A 169 -10.71 9.29 -22.61
N THR A 170 -9.67 9.84 -22.01
CA THR A 170 -9.65 10.18 -20.58
C THR A 170 -10.49 11.41 -20.30
N ASN A 171 -11.57 11.23 -19.54
CA ASN A 171 -12.52 12.28 -19.19
C ASN A 171 -12.96 12.18 -17.71
N LEU A 172 -13.80 13.13 -17.27
CA LEU A 172 -14.37 13.16 -15.92
C LEU A 172 -15.85 12.69 -15.89
N GLU A 173 -16.22 11.73 -16.73
CA GLU A 173 -17.58 11.18 -16.79
C GLU A 173 -18.03 10.59 -15.45
N PHE A 174 -17.12 9.98 -14.69
CA PHE A 174 -17.41 9.47 -13.33
C PHE A 174 -17.82 10.56 -12.32
N LEU A 175 -17.61 11.84 -12.64
CA LEU A 175 -18.07 13.00 -11.87
C LEU A 175 -19.29 13.68 -12.50
N GLY A 176 -19.86 13.11 -13.56
CA GLY A 176 -20.92 13.75 -14.35
C GLY A 176 -20.41 14.88 -15.24
N LEU A 177 -19.10 14.94 -15.53
CA LEU A 177 -18.45 15.99 -16.33
C LEU A 177 -17.79 15.42 -17.60
N PRO A 178 -18.55 14.75 -18.51
CA PRO A 178 -17.97 14.09 -19.69
C PRO A 178 -17.31 15.04 -20.70
N LYS A 179 -17.65 16.34 -20.64
CA LYS A 179 -17.07 17.38 -21.51
C LYS A 179 -15.66 17.81 -21.08
N VAL A 180 -15.23 17.47 -19.86
CA VAL A 180 -13.88 17.74 -19.39
C VAL A 180 -13.01 16.53 -19.73
N SER A 181 -12.14 16.66 -20.72
CA SER A 181 -11.27 15.59 -21.22
C SER A 181 -9.81 16.04 -21.40
N GLY A 182 -8.93 15.09 -21.75
CA GLY A 182 -7.52 15.36 -22.04
C GLY A 182 -6.71 15.72 -20.79
N TRP A 183 -5.76 16.65 -20.93
CA TRP A 183 -4.83 17.03 -19.86
C TRP A 183 -5.50 17.54 -18.59
N THR A 184 -6.58 18.32 -18.73
CA THR A 184 -7.35 18.84 -17.59
C THR A 184 -8.00 17.70 -16.82
N ALA A 185 -8.60 16.74 -17.53
CA ALA A 185 -9.18 15.55 -16.91
C ALA A 185 -8.11 14.68 -16.25
N LEU A 186 -6.95 14.51 -16.90
CA LEU A 186 -5.82 13.77 -16.37
C LEU A 186 -5.36 14.32 -15.02
N ILE A 187 -5.15 15.63 -14.91
CA ILE A 187 -4.66 16.24 -13.66
C ILE A 187 -5.72 16.13 -12.56
N ILE A 188 -6.95 16.55 -12.83
CA ILE A 188 -8.04 16.56 -11.84
C ILE A 188 -8.36 15.12 -11.40
N GLY A 189 -8.53 14.22 -12.35
CA GLY A 189 -8.85 12.83 -12.07
C GLY A 189 -7.70 12.10 -11.37
N ALA A 190 -6.44 12.38 -11.71
CA ALA A 190 -5.30 11.81 -10.98
C ALA A 190 -5.32 12.22 -9.50
N ILE A 191 -5.65 13.48 -9.18
CA ILE A 191 -5.80 13.95 -7.80
C ILE A 191 -6.93 13.20 -7.10
N LEU A 192 -8.13 13.17 -7.71
CA LEU A 192 -9.32 12.61 -7.09
C LEU A 192 -9.24 11.09 -6.91
N ILE A 193 -8.81 10.37 -7.95
CA ILE A 193 -8.70 8.91 -7.95
C ILE A 193 -7.64 8.48 -6.95
N ASN A 194 -6.45 9.10 -6.96
CA ASN A 194 -5.40 8.74 -6.00
C ASN A 194 -5.73 9.17 -4.57
N GLY A 195 -6.43 10.28 -4.38
CA GLY A 195 -6.96 10.68 -3.07
C GLY A 195 -7.93 9.64 -2.52
N TRP A 196 -8.92 9.26 -3.33
CA TRP A 196 -9.90 8.22 -2.98
C TRP A 196 -9.24 6.88 -2.68
N GLN A 197 -8.38 6.40 -3.56
CA GLN A 197 -7.67 5.14 -3.35
C GLN A 197 -6.77 5.18 -2.11
N SER A 198 -6.11 6.31 -1.82
CA SER A 198 -5.29 6.44 -0.60
C SER A 198 -6.12 6.31 0.66
N VAL A 199 -7.34 6.87 0.68
CA VAL A 199 -8.25 6.71 1.82
C VAL A 199 -8.55 5.23 2.05
N LEU A 200 -8.91 4.48 1.00
CA LEU A 200 -9.19 3.04 1.11
C LEU A 200 -7.94 2.24 1.54
N ASP A 201 -6.82 2.52 0.89
CA ASP A 201 -5.52 1.87 1.11
C ASP A 201 -4.99 2.08 2.52
N LEU A 202 -5.33 3.19 3.17
CA LEU A 202 -4.92 3.48 4.54
C LEU A 202 -5.95 3.03 5.56
N LEU A 203 -7.24 3.32 5.31
CA LEU A 203 -8.32 3.06 6.27
C LEU A 203 -8.56 1.57 6.44
N VAL A 204 -8.65 0.80 5.36
CA VAL A 204 -8.99 -0.62 5.44
C VAL A 204 -7.91 -1.40 6.20
N PRO A 205 -6.61 -1.28 5.88
CA PRO A 205 -5.56 -1.95 6.67
C PRO A 205 -5.49 -1.49 8.11
N TYR A 206 -5.70 -0.20 8.38
CA TYR A 206 -5.71 0.33 9.75
C TYR A 206 -6.81 -0.31 10.58
N LEU A 207 -8.04 -0.33 10.05
CA LEU A 207 -9.16 -0.97 10.73
C LEU A 207 -8.89 -2.46 10.88
N LEU A 208 -8.48 -3.14 9.80
CA LEU A 208 -8.21 -4.57 9.83
C LEU A 208 -7.18 -4.92 10.91
N VAL A 209 -6.04 -4.24 10.97
CA VAL A 209 -4.95 -4.61 11.87
C VAL A 209 -5.23 -4.21 13.32
N PHE A 210 -5.60 -2.95 13.57
CA PHE A 210 -5.67 -2.43 14.93
C PHE A 210 -6.99 -2.72 15.64
N THR A 211 -8.11 -2.86 14.91
CA THR A 211 -9.38 -3.25 15.56
C THR A 211 -9.43 -4.74 15.89
N THR A 212 -8.82 -5.59 15.06
CA THR A 212 -8.74 -7.03 15.29
C THR A 212 -7.52 -7.45 16.13
N LYS A 213 -6.69 -6.47 16.52
CA LYS A 213 -5.49 -6.62 17.35
C LYS A 213 -4.47 -7.59 16.75
N LEU A 214 -4.33 -7.59 15.42
CA LEU A 214 -3.32 -8.43 14.76
C LEU A 214 -1.89 -7.95 15.09
N ASP A 215 -1.70 -6.65 15.30
CA ASP A 215 -0.43 -6.08 15.76
C ASP A 215 0.00 -6.67 17.11
N GLU A 216 -0.94 -6.78 18.06
CA GLU A 216 -0.70 -7.34 19.41
C GLU A 216 -0.51 -8.86 19.40
N LYS A 217 -1.11 -9.57 18.44
CA LYS A 217 -0.98 -11.04 18.37
C LYS A 217 0.34 -11.49 17.79
N PHE A 218 0.84 -10.76 16.80
CA PHE A 218 2.09 -11.14 16.11
C PHE A 218 3.32 -10.53 16.79
N GLU A 219 3.20 -9.33 17.38
CA GLU A 219 4.27 -8.64 18.13
C GLU A 219 5.62 -8.53 17.40
N ILE A 220 5.61 -8.46 16.07
CA ILE A 220 6.83 -8.57 15.26
C ILE A 220 7.68 -7.29 15.33
N TRP A 221 7.09 -6.08 15.39
CA TRP A 221 7.86 -4.84 15.27
C TRP A 221 7.28 -3.60 15.95
#